data_AF-A0A0J7JBJ1-F1
#
_entry.id   AF-A0A0J7JBJ1-F1
#
_cell.length_a   1.000
_cell.length_b   1.000
_cell.length_c   1.000
_cell.angle_alpha   90.00
_cell.angle_beta   90.00
_cell.angle_gamma   90.00
#
_symmetry.space_group_name_H-M   'P 1'
#
loop_
_entity.id
_entity.type
_entity.pdbx_description
1 polymer ?
#
loop_
_entity_poly.entity_id
_entity_poly.type
_entity_poly.pdbx_seq_one_letter_code
_entity_poly.pdbx_strand_id
1 'polypeptide(L)' 'MLILTRRPGEALVMETESGETIKVVVIDNRGAQVRMGVIASQKVSVDREEIHLRKRREKAHA' A
#
# COMPACT_ATOMS: atom_id res chain seq x y z
N MET A 1 1.39 12.10 9.06
CA MET A 1 1.59 11.96 7.61
C MET A 1 3.08 12.07 7.32
N LEU A 2 3.67 11.06 6.69
CA LEU A 2 5.09 11.04 6.31
C LEU A 2 5.19 11.26 4.79
N ILE A 3 6.00 12.22 4.34
CA ILE A 3 6.15 12.57 2.92
C ILE A 3 7.56 12.21 2.48
N LEU A 4 7.68 11.45 1.38
CA LEU A 4 8.95 10.94 0.87
C LEU A 4 8.98 11.03 -0.65
N THR A 5 10.12 11.45 -1.20
CA THR A 5 10.41 11.34 -2.64
C THR A 5 11.27 10.10 -2.85
N ARG A 6 10.77 9.14 -3.64
CA ARG A 6 11.46 7.88 -3.93
C ARG A 6 11.76 7.74 -5.42
N ARG A 7 12.92 7.16 -5.74
CA ARG A 7 13.31 6.77 -7.11
C ARG A 7 12.93 5.30 -7.38
N PRO A 8 12.79 4.88 -8.66
CA PRO A 8 12.65 3.47 -9.00
C PRO A 8 13.77 2.63 -8.37
N GLY A 9 13.40 1.51 -7.76
CA GLY A 9 14.28 0.62 -6.99
C GLY A 9 14.32 0.90 -5.49
N GLU A 10 13.86 2.07 -5.03
CA GLU A 10 13.78 2.36 -3.60
C GLU A 10 12.51 1.77 -2.97
N ALA A 11 12.59 1.47 -1.67
CA ALA A 11 11.50 0.86 -0.92
C ALA A 11 11.16 1.64 0.36
N LEU A 12 9.89 1.61 0.73
CA LEU A 12 9.37 1.96 2.04
C LEU A 12 9.06 0.67 2.79
N VAL A 13 9.46 0.59 4.05
CA VAL A 13 9.14 -0.53 4.94
C VAL A 13 8.31 0.01 6.10
N MET A 14 7.22 -0.66 6.42
CA MET A 14 6.36 -0.37 7.55
C MET A 14 6.20 -1.64 8.37
N GLU A 15 6.22 -1.50 9.68
CA GLU A 15 5.95 -2.59 10.62
C GLU A 15 4.65 -2.28 11.35
N THR A 16 3.75 -3.25 11.39
CA THR A 16 2.51 -3.14 12.17
C THR A 16 2.79 -3.47 13.64
N GLU A 17 1.93 -3.01 14.54
CA GLU A 17 2.02 -3.34 15.98
C GLU A 17 1.94 -4.85 16.25
N SER A 18 1.31 -5.60 15.33
CA SER A 18 1.26 -7.06 15.34
C SER A 18 2.54 -7.75 14.85
N GLY A 19 3.61 -6.98 14.58
CA GLY A 19 4.90 -7.48 14.10
C GLY A 19 4.92 -7.87 12.62
N GLU A 20 3.93 -7.44 11.83
CA GLU A 20 3.87 -7.76 10.40
C GLU A 20 4.57 -6.70 9.57
N THR A 21 5.39 -7.12 8.61
CA THR A 21 6.12 -6.20 7.75
C THR A 21 5.39 -5.99 6.43
N ILE A 22 5.28 -4.72 6.02
CA ILE A 22 4.79 -4.30 4.72
C ILE A 22 5.94 -3.59 4.00
N LYS A 23 6.29 -4.05 2.82
CA LYS A 23 7.32 -3.45 1.96
C LYS A 23 6.68 -2.93 0.68
N VAL A 24 6.75 -1.62 0.49
CA VAL A 24 6.32 -0.95 -0.75
C VAL A 24 7.55 -0.60 -1.56
N VAL A 25 7.65 -1.09 -2.79
CA VAL A 25 8.77 -0.86 -3.69
C VAL A 25 8.30 -0.01 -4.86
N VAL A 26 9.02 1.06 -5.17
CA VAL A 26 8.80 1.80 -6.41
C VAL A 26 9.45 1.01 -7.54
N ILE A 27 8.65 0.44 -8.43
CA ILE A 27 9.15 -0.38 -9.54
C ILE A 27 9.56 0.51 -10.71
N ASP A 28 8.71 1.48 -11.07
CA ASP A 28 8.92 2.32 -12.23
C ASP A 28 8.15 3.64 -12.08
N ASN A 29 8.62 4.69 -12.76
CA ASN A 29 7.97 6.00 -12.77
C ASN A 29 7.70 6.44 -14.22
N ARG A 30 6.41 6.53 -14.57
CA ARG A 30 5.91 7.01 -15.86
C ARG A 30 5.32 8.41 -15.73
N GLY A 31 6.09 9.33 -15.14
CA GLY A 31 5.73 10.74 -14.97
C GLY A 31 4.55 10.94 -14.03
N ALA A 32 3.33 10.91 -14.56
CA ALA A 32 2.09 11.05 -13.79
C ALA A 32 1.66 9.75 -13.08
N GLN A 33 2.15 8.60 -13.53
CA GLN A 33 1.82 7.30 -12.95
C GLN A 33 3.06 6.61 -12.40
N VAL A 34 2.98 6.14 -11.16
CA VAL A 34 4.04 5.37 -10.52
C VAL A 34 3.60 3.92 -10.42
N ARG A 35 4.45 2.99 -10.85
CA ARG A 35 4.25 1.57 -10.61
C ARG A 35 4.84 1.22 -9.26
N MET A 36 3.99 0.76 -8.34
CA MET A 36 4.41 0.33 -7.01
C MET A 36 4.12 -1.16 -6.84
N GLY A 37 5.09 -1.89 -6.30
CA GLY A 37 4.89 -3.22 -5.77
C GLY A 37 4.63 -3.14 -4.27
N VAL A 38 3.66 -3.89 -3.76
CA VAL A 38 3.41 -4.01 -2.32
C VAL A 38 3.58 -5.48 -1.95
N ILE A 39 4.45 -5.74 -0.99
CA ILE A 39 4.68 -7.04 -0.38
C ILE A 39 4.21 -6.92 1.05
N ALA A 40 3.20 -7.69 1.42
CA ALA A 40 2.64 -7.70 2.76
C ALA A 40 2.32 -9.15 3.17
N SER A 41 2.29 -9.39 4.47
CA SER A 41 1.78 -10.65 5.03
C SER A 41 0.32 -10.88 4.63
N GLN A 42 -0.11 -12.15 4.52
CA GLN A 42 -1.50 -12.51 4.18
C GLN A 42 -2.54 -12.00 5.17
N LYS A 43 -2.11 -11.71 6.40
CA LYS A 43 -2.96 -11.15 7.46
C LYS A 43 -3.25 -9.65 7.24
N VAL A 44 -2.43 -8.97 6.45
CA VAL A 44 -2.64 -7.57 6.07
C VAL A 44 -3.48 -7.50 4.80
N SER A 45 -4.65 -6.87 4.87
CA SER A 45 -5.41 -6.52 3.67
C SER A 45 -4.77 -5.32 2.97
N VAL A 46 -4.26 -5.53 1.75
CA VAL A 46 -3.78 -4.45 0.88
C VAL A 46 -4.79 -4.26 -0.24
N ASP A 47 -5.45 -3.11 -0.24
CA ASP A 47 -6.45 -2.74 -1.24
C ASP A 47 -6.11 -1.37 -1.83
N ARG A 48 -6.60 -1.10 -3.04
CA ARG A 48 -6.66 0.28 -3.55
C ARG A 48 -7.73 1.04 -2.77
N GLU A 49 -7.52 2.34 -2.58
CA GLU A 49 -8.39 3.17 -1.73
C GLU A 49 -9.86 3.10 -2.16
N GLU A 50 -10.15 3.18 -3.46
CA GLU A 50 -11.50 3.12 -4.00
C GLU A 50 -12.20 1.78 -3.67
N ILE A 51 -11.44 0.68 -3.72
CA ILE A 51 -11.95 -0.65 -3.40
C ILE A 51 -12.14 -0.80 -1.90
N HIS A 52 -11.20 -0.29 -1.10
CA HIS A 52 -11.27 -0.33 0.37
C HIS A 52 -12.51 0.42 0.88
N LEU A 53 -12.74 1.64 0.38
CA LEU A 53 -13.91 2.45 0.73
C LEU A 53 -15.21 1.77 0.33
N ARG A 54 -15.26 1.16 -0.86
CA ARG A 54 -16.45 0.41 -1.31
C ARG A 54 -16.76 -0.79 -0.41
N LYS A 55 -15.77 -1.65 -0.13
CA LYS A 55 -15.94 -2.81 0.77
C LYS A 55 -16.41 -2.39 2.16
N ARG A 56 -15.91 -1.27 2.70
CA ARG A 56 -16.34 -0.76 4.00
C ARG A 56 -17.78 -0.25 4.00
N ARG A 57 -18.23 0.41 2.93
CA ARG A 57 -19.63 0.84 2.79
C ARG A 57 -20.57 -0.36 2.70
N GLU A 58 -20.22 -1.37 1.92
CA GLU A 58 -21.02 -2.60 1.80
C GLU A 58 -21.15 -3.35 3.13
N LYS A 59 -20.06 -3.48 3.90
CA LYS A 59 -20.10 -4.09 5.25
C LYS A 59 -20.90 -3.29 6.27
N ALA A 60 -21.11 -1.99 6.07
CA ALA A 60 -21.87 -1.14 6.99
C ALA A 60 -23.38 -1.15 6.71
N HIS A 61 -23.79 -1.63 5.53
CA HIS A 61 -25.19 -1.71 5.10
C HIS A 61 -25.76 -3.14 5.12
N ALA A 62 -25.00 -4.11 5.62
CA ALA A 62 -25.42 -5.48 5.89
C ALA A 62 -25.55 -5.68 7.40
#